data_AF-A0A1U7ZWC9-F1
#
_entry.id   AF-A0A1U7ZWC9-F1
#
_cell.length_a   1.000
_cell.length_b   1.000
_cell.length_c   1.000
_cell.angle_alpha   90.00
_cell.angle_beta   90.00
_cell.angle_gamma   90.00
#
_symmetry.space_group_name_H-M   'P 1'
#
loop_
_entity.id
_entity.type
_entity.pdbx_description
1 polymer ?
#
loop_
_entity_poly.entity_id
_entity_poly.type
_entity_poly.pdbx_seq_one_letter_code
_entity_poly.pdbx_strand_id
1 'polypeptide(L)'
;MRIGIHTTGAWFQGPHFLHSSHLRFKLQSSVSYSKVIPCLQDECKDFLPWLRRKSGTEISSILSIGSSVYGRSLFASEFIQAGDCILKVPFNQITPDNVLPEINSFLGKDIGNTARLSIVILVEKKMGQDSEWAPYINSLPRVGEMHSTIFWTKDDLEMVKKSAVYQETINQQAQIEKEYLSVRPALDHFPEFFEDITLKDFMHAHAIVGSRAWGSSKGLSLVPFADFLNHDGVSEALLLSDEDKQTSEVIADRDYAPGEEVLIRYGKFPNATLLMDFGFTLPYNIYDQVQICVSVPQGDPLHLMKLELLHKYCMPTPTDGHGLNSFNCSFTIKEVRSAKGKGRGIPQSLRACARILSATSIQELKELVTEAAQNDGRLARRPLKNRSREIEAHKLLLLQVFNLIQEYGASIESLGPTYASSVGVLALRRKMALDLLTGELRVLRSASSWLKNYCATLSGGNNHA
;
A
#
# COMPACT_ATOMS: atom_id res chain seq x y z
N MET A 1 -9.29 3.51 -8.44
CA MET A 1 -8.61 2.77 -7.34
C MET A 1 -8.34 3.76 -6.22
N ARG A 2 -8.39 3.36 -4.93
CA ARG A 2 -7.98 4.29 -3.86
C ARG A 2 -6.49 4.58 -4.01
N ILE A 3 -6.10 5.85 -3.85
CA ILE A 3 -4.70 6.26 -3.97
C ILE A 3 -4.05 6.07 -2.62
N GLY A 4 -3.23 5.01 -2.45
CA GLY A 4 -2.29 5.00 -1.34
C GLY A 4 -1.28 6.13 -1.53
N ILE A 5 -1.08 7.00 -0.54
CA ILE A 5 -0.25 8.21 -0.64
C ILE A 5 1.18 7.84 -1.07
N HIS A 6 1.67 6.67 -0.66
CA HIS A 6 3.01 6.19 -1.01
C HIS A 6 3.17 5.57 -2.40
N THR A 7 2.08 5.39 -3.14
CA THR A 7 2.13 4.71 -4.45
C THR A 7 2.39 5.64 -5.63
N THR A 8 2.73 6.91 -5.40
CA THR A 8 3.10 7.89 -6.44
C THR A 8 4.53 7.67 -6.95
N GLY A 9 4.73 6.55 -7.66
CA GLY A 9 5.98 6.25 -8.35
C GLY A 9 5.87 5.33 -9.57
N ALA A 10 4.68 4.82 -9.91
CA ALA A 10 4.50 4.00 -11.10
C ALA A 10 3.20 4.38 -11.83
N TRP A 11 3.36 5.08 -12.96
CA TRP A 11 2.32 5.26 -13.96
C TRP A 11 1.74 3.90 -14.36
N PHE A 12 0.46 3.65 -14.09
CA PHE A 12 -0.27 2.54 -14.69
C PHE A 12 -0.90 3.02 -16.00
N GLN A 13 -0.28 2.66 -17.13
CA GLN A 13 -1.06 2.49 -18.35
C GLN A 13 -1.90 1.21 -18.18
N GLY A 14 -3.22 1.35 -18.25
CA GLY A 14 -4.14 0.22 -18.17
C GLY A 14 -3.92 -0.76 -19.33
N PRO A 15 -3.98 -2.08 -19.12
CA PRO A 15 -4.04 -3.02 -20.22
C PRO A 15 -5.48 -3.24 -20.68
N HIS A 16 -5.67 -3.35 -22.00
CA HIS A 16 -6.87 -3.90 -22.62
C HIS A 16 -7.14 -5.32 -22.07
N PHE A 17 -8.37 -5.57 -21.62
CA PHE A 17 -8.80 -6.86 -21.09
C PHE A 17 -9.00 -7.88 -22.22
N LEU A 18 -8.32 -9.02 -22.13
CA LEU A 18 -8.73 -10.26 -22.78
C LEU A 18 -9.11 -11.26 -21.67
N HIS A 19 -10.31 -11.82 -21.77
CA HIS A 19 -10.82 -12.85 -20.86
C HIS A 19 -9.92 -14.09 -20.88
N SER A 20 -9.45 -14.51 -19.70
CA SER A 20 -9.00 -15.89 -19.49
C SER A 20 -9.72 -16.47 -18.28
N SER A 21 -10.56 -17.48 -18.52
CA SER A 21 -11.19 -18.31 -17.50
C SER A 21 -10.13 -19.19 -16.82
N HIS A 22 -9.85 -18.93 -15.55
CA HIS A 22 -9.08 -19.85 -14.71
C HIS A 22 -9.91 -20.27 -13.50
N LEU A 23 -10.36 -21.52 -13.49
CA LEU A 23 -10.90 -22.18 -12.31
C LEU A 23 -9.86 -22.14 -11.19
N ARG A 24 -10.23 -21.58 -10.04
CA ARG A 24 -9.48 -21.68 -8.80
C ARG A 24 -10.32 -22.38 -7.75
N PHE A 25 -9.70 -23.35 -7.09
CA PHE A 25 -10.26 -24.08 -5.96
C PHE A 25 -10.63 -23.10 -4.82
N LYS A 26 -11.89 -23.14 -4.40
CA LYS A 26 -12.40 -22.45 -3.21
C LYS A 26 -11.82 -23.13 -1.96
N LEU A 27 -10.90 -22.47 -1.27
CA LEU A 27 -10.72 -22.73 0.16
C LEU A 27 -11.72 -21.83 0.89
N GLN A 28 -12.81 -22.42 1.40
CA GLN A 28 -13.66 -21.79 2.39
C GLN A 28 -12.91 -21.76 3.72
N SER A 29 -12.22 -20.66 4.02
CA SER A 29 -11.91 -20.33 5.40
C SER A 29 -13.14 -19.65 5.99
N SER A 30 -13.86 -20.35 6.86
CA SER A 30 -14.97 -19.81 7.65
C SER A 30 -14.41 -18.75 8.61
N VAL A 31 -14.42 -17.49 8.19
CA VAL A 31 -14.21 -16.37 9.10
C VAL A 31 -15.49 -16.22 9.92
N SER A 32 -15.37 -16.36 11.23
CA SER A 32 -16.48 -16.20 12.19
C SER A 32 -17.20 -14.89 11.95
N TYR A 33 -18.52 -14.95 11.71
CA TYR A 33 -19.41 -13.80 11.60
C TYR A 33 -19.18 -12.83 12.78
N SER A 34 -18.67 -11.64 12.48
CA SER A 34 -18.61 -10.54 13.43
C SER A 34 -20.04 -10.10 13.73
N LYS A 35 -20.46 -10.22 15.00
CA LYS A 35 -21.70 -9.62 15.50
C LYS A 35 -21.71 -8.14 15.12
N VAL A 36 -22.76 -7.71 14.42
CA VAL A 36 -23.07 -6.28 14.24
C VAL A 36 -23.10 -5.65 15.63
N ILE A 37 -22.12 -4.80 15.93
CA ILE A 37 -22.18 -3.95 17.12
C ILE A 37 -23.09 -2.80 16.69
N PRO A 38 -24.26 -2.60 17.33
CA PRO A 38 -25.10 -1.46 17.00
C PRO A 38 -24.28 -0.20 17.25
N CYS A 39 -23.92 0.52 16.17
CA CYS A 39 -23.43 1.87 16.29
C CYS A 39 -24.51 2.69 16.98
N LEU A 40 -24.11 3.70 17.77
CA LEU A 40 -24.98 4.79 18.17
C LEU A 40 -25.61 5.35 16.89
N GLN A 41 -26.86 4.97 16.60
CA GLN A 41 -27.61 5.37 15.41
C GLN A 41 -27.67 6.89 15.22
N ASP A 42 -27.28 7.68 16.23
CA ASP A 42 -27.33 9.14 16.26
C ASP A 42 -26.30 9.86 15.38
N GLU A 43 -25.06 9.35 15.20
CA GLU A 43 -24.00 10.16 14.54
C GLU A 43 -24.16 10.30 13.01
N CYS A 44 -25.06 9.53 12.37
CA CYS A 44 -25.27 9.56 10.91
C CYS A 44 -26.73 9.75 10.49
N LYS A 45 -27.63 10.13 11.41
CA LYS A 45 -29.06 10.33 11.10
C LYS A 45 -29.28 11.29 9.94
N ASP A 46 -28.45 12.33 9.88
CA ASP A 46 -28.59 13.39 8.88
C ASP A 46 -27.82 13.12 7.58
N PHE A 47 -26.93 12.10 7.55
CA PHE A 47 -26.06 11.83 6.40
C PHE A 47 -26.83 11.38 5.17
N LEU A 48 -27.64 10.32 5.26
CA LEU A 48 -28.39 9.81 4.11
C LEU A 48 -29.46 10.81 3.60
N PRO A 49 -30.26 11.48 4.47
CA PRO A 49 -31.16 12.54 4.03
C PRO A 49 -30.44 13.70 3.34
N TRP A 50 -29.28 14.13 3.87
CA TRP A 50 -28.45 15.14 3.24
C TRP A 50 -27.94 14.69 1.86
N LEU A 51 -27.37 13.49 1.76
CA LEU A 51 -26.79 13.01 0.53
C LEU A 51 -27.86 12.86 -0.56
N ARG A 52 -29.09 12.41 -0.22
CA ARG A 52 -30.22 12.37 -1.16
C ARG A 52 -30.59 13.76 -1.68
N ARG A 53 -30.65 14.77 -0.80
CA ARG A 53 -30.92 16.16 -1.19
C ARG A 53 -29.82 16.72 -2.09
N LYS A 54 -28.55 16.51 -1.73
CA LYS A 54 -27.41 17.02 -2.49
C LYS A 54 -27.28 16.34 -3.85
N SER A 55 -27.49 15.02 -3.90
CA SER A 55 -27.41 14.21 -5.12
C SER A 55 -28.56 14.45 -6.10
N GLY A 56 -29.74 14.83 -5.61
CA GLY A 56 -30.95 14.86 -6.44
C GLY A 56 -31.39 13.47 -6.92
N THR A 57 -30.78 12.40 -6.39
CA THR A 57 -31.05 11.01 -6.77
C THR A 57 -31.38 10.18 -5.54
N GLU A 58 -32.24 9.18 -5.71
CA GLU A 58 -32.47 8.21 -4.65
C GLU A 58 -31.22 7.35 -4.44
N ILE A 59 -30.70 7.38 -3.21
CA ILE A 59 -29.60 6.51 -2.80
C ILE A 59 -30.22 5.18 -2.41
N SER A 60 -29.80 4.12 -3.09
CA SER A 60 -30.34 2.77 -2.94
C SER A 60 -30.48 2.35 -1.48
N SER A 61 -31.66 1.83 -1.11
CA SER A 61 -31.98 1.34 0.24
C SER A 61 -31.33 0.00 0.58
N ILE A 62 -30.61 -0.60 -0.36
CA ILE A 62 -30.01 -1.94 -0.19
C ILE A 62 -28.81 -1.94 0.73
N LEU A 63 -28.28 -0.77 1.11
CA LEU A 63 -27.17 -0.63 2.06
C LEU A 63 -27.59 0.17 3.29
N SER A 64 -27.10 -0.26 4.45
CA SER A 64 -27.26 0.43 5.73
C SER A 64 -25.89 0.78 6.30
N ILE A 65 -25.81 1.91 7.01
CA ILE A 65 -24.60 2.34 7.70
C ILE A 65 -24.55 1.65 9.05
N GLY A 66 -23.42 1.01 9.37
CA GLY A 66 -23.18 0.38 10.66
C GLY A 66 -21.73 0.49 11.11
N SER A 67 -21.39 -0.24 12.17
CA SER A 67 -20.02 -0.33 12.69
C SER A 67 -19.49 -1.76 12.58
N SER A 68 -18.26 -1.87 12.11
CA SER A 68 -17.43 -3.08 12.07
C SER A 68 -16.26 -2.94 13.03
N VAL A 69 -15.42 -3.98 13.12
CA VAL A 69 -14.13 -3.92 13.84
C VAL A 69 -13.14 -2.92 13.22
N TYR A 70 -13.39 -2.46 11.99
CA TYR A 70 -12.59 -1.47 11.27
C TYR A 70 -13.21 -0.06 11.30
N GLY A 71 -14.19 0.16 12.18
CA GLY A 71 -14.96 1.40 12.24
C GLY A 71 -16.19 1.35 11.36
N ARG A 72 -16.64 2.51 10.87
CA ARG A 72 -17.86 2.60 10.07
C ARG A 72 -17.78 1.74 8.80
N SER A 73 -18.88 1.07 8.48
CA SER A 73 -19.01 0.22 7.28
C SER A 73 -20.42 0.27 6.69
N LEU A 74 -20.58 -0.35 5.52
CA LEU A 74 -21.87 -0.58 4.88
C LEU A 74 -22.26 -2.06 4.94
N PHE A 75 -23.53 -2.31 5.25
CA PHE A 75 -24.09 -3.64 5.38
C PHE A 75 -25.27 -3.80 4.42
N ALA A 76 -25.42 -4.99 3.83
CA ALA A 76 -26.56 -5.32 3.00
C ALA A 76 -27.84 -5.27 3.85
N SER A 77 -28.83 -4.48 3.45
CA SER A 77 -30.13 -4.40 4.15
C SER A 77 -31.10 -5.49 3.68
N GLU A 78 -30.85 -6.03 2.49
CA GLU A 78 -31.56 -7.14 1.89
C GLU A 78 -30.57 -8.05 1.15
N PHE A 79 -31.07 -9.10 0.48
CA PHE A 79 -30.21 -9.98 -0.32
C PHE A 79 -29.73 -9.24 -1.58
N ILE A 80 -28.44 -9.33 -1.86
CA ILE A 80 -27.81 -8.74 -3.04
C ILE A 80 -27.21 -9.87 -3.86
N GLN A 81 -27.51 -9.92 -5.15
CA GLN A 81 -26.97 -10.92 -6.06
C GLN A 81 -25.66 -10.42 -6.71
N ALA A 82 -24.75 -11.34 -6.99
CA ALA A 82 -23.59 -11.06 -7.83
C ALA A 82 -24.01 -10.44 -9.18
N GLY A 83 -23.39 -9.32 -9.54
CA GLY A 83 -23.72 -8.52 -10.73
C GLY A 83 -24.65 -7.34 -10.46
N ASP A 84 -25.28 -7.26 -9.29
CA ASP A 84 -26.14 -6.13 -8.94
C ASP A 84 -25.32 -4.86 -8.68
N CYS A 85 -25.90 -3.70 -8.99
CA CYS A 85 -25.33 -2.40 -8.62
C CYS A 85 -25.63 -2.12 -7.15
N ILE A 86 -24.62 -2.30 -6.29
CA ILE A 86 -24.76 -2.19 -4.83
C ILE A 86 -24.71 -0.76 -4.32
N LEU A 87 -23.99 0.10 -5.04
CA LEU A 87 -23.88 1.51 -4.71
C LEU A 87 -23.87 2.30 -6.00
N LYS A 88 -24.68 3.34 -6.05
CA LYS A 88 -24.68 4.34 -7.12
C LYS A 88 -24.84 5.72 -6.50
N VAL A 89 -23.82 6.56 -6.68
CA VAL A 89 -23.81 7.94 -6.18
C VAL A 89 -23.44 8.88 -7.33
N PRO A 90 -24.04 10.07 -7.46
CA PRO A 90 -23.59 11.02 -8.47
C PRO A 90 -22.20 11.56 -8.16
N PHE A 91 -21.61 12.26 -9.12
CA PHE A 91 -20.29 12.89 -9.03
C PHE A 91 -20.25 14.12 -8.09
N ASN A 92 -21.00 14.09 -6.99
CA ASN A 92 -20.95 15.08 -5.93
C ASN A 92 -19.79 14.77 -5.00
N GLN A 93 -18.59 15.05 -5.49
CA GLN A 93 -17.34 14.70 -4.84
C GLN A 93 -16.66 15.96 -4.30
N ILE A 94 -15.83 15.78 -3.27
CA ILE A 94 -14.91 16.83 -2.83
C ILE A 94 -13.57 16.59 -3.53
N THR A 95 -13.07 17.60 -4.22
CA THR A 95 -11.89 17.55 -5.09
C THR A 95 -10.91 18.68 -4.71
N PRO A 96 -9.64 18.62 -5.14
CA PRO A 96 -8.69 19.72 -5.00
C PRO A 96 -9.18 21.05 -5.59
N ASP A 97 -10.09 21.02 -6.57
CA ASP A 97 -10.63 22.21 -7.23
C ASP A 97 -11.66 22.94 -6.34
N ASN A 98 -12.10 22.32 -5.24
CA ASN A 98 -12.96 22.96 -4.24
C ASN A 98 -12.19 23.89 -3.28
N VAL A 99 -10.87 24.05 -3.43
CA VAL A 99 -10.13 25.09 -2.69
C VAL A 99 -10.69 26.46 -3.11
N LEU A 100 -11.02 27.30 -2.13
CA LEU A 100 -11.52 28.65 -2.40
C LEU A 100 -10.54 29.43 -3.30
N PRO A 101 -11.01 30.13 -4.35
CA PRO A 101 -10.13 30.83 -5.30
C PRO A 101 -9.15 31.79 -4.64
N GLU A 102 -9.57 32.46 -3.57
CA GLU A 102 -8.74 33.37 -2.79
C GLU A 102 -7.59 32.61 -2.14
N ILE A 103 -7.88 31.48 -1.47
CA ILE A 103 -6.86 30.61 -0.84
C ILE A 103 -5.92 30.04 -1.90
N ASN A 104 -6.47 29.56 -3.02
CA ASN A 104 -5.69 28.93 -4.09
C ASN A 104 -4.65 29.89 -4.69
N SER A 105 -4.92 31.20 -4.70
CA SER A 105 -3.97 32.21 -5.19
C SER A 105 -2.69 32.33 -4.34
N PHE A 106 -2.75 31.92 -3.06
CA PHE A 106 -1.62 31.90 -2.13
C PHE A 106 -0.88 30.56 -2.09
N LEU A 107 -1.44 29.51 -2.72
CA LEU A 107 -0.79 28.21 -2.79
C LEU A 107 0.26 28.18 -3.89
N GLY A 108 1.44 27.66 -3.57
CA GLY A 108 2.47 27.40 -4.57
C GLY A 108 1.97 26.44 -5.66
N LYS A 109 2.47 26.61 -6.89
CA LYS A 109 2.12 25.72 -8.01
C LYS A 109 2.51 24.26 -7.74
N ASP A 110 3.60 24.05 -7.01
CA ASP A 110 4.17 22.74 -6.71
C ASP A 110 3.47 21.99 -5.55
N ILE A 111 2.46 22.59 -4.92
CA ILE A 111 1.69 21.91 -3.87
C ILE A 111 0.97 20.70 -4.49
N GLY A 112 1.02 19.55 -3.82
CA GLY A 112 0.36 18.33 -4.29
C GLY A 112 -1.17 18.37 -4.14
N ASN A 113 -1.87 17.56 -4.93
CA ASN A 113 -3.34 17.47 -4.87
C ASN A 113 -3.84 16.96 -3.50
N THR A 114 -3.08 16.10 -2.83
CA THR A 114 -3.40 15.64 -1.48
C THR A 114 -3.41 16.80 -0.47
N ALA A 115 -2.39 17.66 -0.52
CA ALA A 115 -2.33 18.85 0.32
C ALA A 115 -3.45 19.85 0.02
N ARG A 116 -3.76 20.10 -1.28
CA ARG A 116 -4.90 20.94 -1.68
C ARG A 116 -6.22 20.41 -1.13
N LEU A 117 -6.50 19.13 -1.31
CA LEU A 117 -7.72 18.51 -0.78
C LEU A 117 -7.76 18.48 0.75
N SER A 118 -6.60 18.41 1.41
CA SER A 118 -6.49 18.54 2.87
C SER A 118 -6.92 19.93 3.34
N ILE A 119 -6.53 20.99 2.61
CA ILE A 119 -6.98 22.36 2.89
C ILE A 119 -8.49 22.48 2.76
N VAL A 120 -9.10 21.89 1.73
CA VAL A 120 -10.57 21.87 1.58
C VAL A 120 -11.22 21.25 2.82
N ILE A 121 -10.75 20.08 3.27
CA ILE A 121 -11.30 19.41 4.47
C ILE A 121 -11.18 20.31 5.71
N LEU A 122 -10.06 21.03 5.87
CA LEU A 122 -9.87 21.92 7.02
C LEU A 122 -10.83 23.10 6.99
N VAL A 123 -11.03 23.73 5.82
CA VAL A 123 -12.00 24.81 5.63
C VAL A 123 -13.41 24.33 5.96
N GLU A 124 -13.83 23.21 5.38
CA GLU A 124 -15.16 22.64 5.59
C GLU A 124 -15.40 22.25 7.06
N LYS A 125 -14.36 21.75 7.74
CA LYS A 125 -14.41 21.50 9.20
C LYS A 125 -14.58 22.79 10.00
N LYS A 126 -13.87 23.86 9.66
CA LYS A 126 -13.95 25.16 10.36
C LYS A 126 -15.31 25.83 10.15
N MET A 127 -15.88 25.72 8.96
CA MET A 127 -17.22 26.22 8.65
C MET A 127 -18.32 25.53 9.49
N GLY A 128 -18.07 24.32 9.99
CA GLY A 128 -18.98 23.65 10.90
C GLY A 128 -20.35 23.42 10.27
N GLN A 129 -21.42 23.93 10.90
CA GLN A 129 -22.79 23.75 10.39
C GLN A 129 -23.12 24.62 9.17
N ASP A 130 -22.31 25.66 8.90
CA ASP A 130 -22.47 26.51 7.72
C ASP A 130 -21.92 25.82 6.45
N SER A 131 -21.16 24.73 6.61
CA SER A 131 -20.71 23.90 5.50
C SER A 131 -21.87 23.09 4.91
N GLU A 132 -22.06 23.17 3.60
CA GLU A 132 -22.95 22.25 2.88
C GLU A 132 -22.49 20.80 2.94
N TRP A 133 -21.24 20.53 3.36
CA TRP A 133 -20.67 19.21 3.51
C TRP A 133 -20.66 18.73 4.96
N ALA A 134 -21.17 19.52 5.92
CA ALA A 134 -21.13 19.21 7.34
C ALA A 134 -21.56 17.78 7.67
N PRO A 135 -22.66 17.23 7.11
CA PRO A 135 -23.06 15.86 7.42
C PRO A 135 -22.03 14.80 6.98
N TYR A 136 -21.31 15.03 5.87
CA TYR A 136 -20.21 14.16 5.45
C TYR A 136 -18.94 14.40 6.26
N ILE A 137 -18.57 15.65 6.50
CA ILE A 137 -17.34 15.99 7.23
C ILE A 137 -17.40 15.48 8.68
N ASN A 138 -18.55 15.61 9.35
CA ASN A 138 -18.78 15.06 10.69
C ASN A 138 -18.77 13.53 10.73
N SER A 139 -18.94 12.91 9.56
CA SER A 139 -18.90 11.47 9.38
C SER A 139 -17.46 10.95 9.26
N LEU A 140 -16.48 11.79 8.91
CA LEU A 140 -15.10 11.35 8.72
C LEU A 140 -14.45 10.92 10.05
N PRO A 141 -13.50 9.97 10.04
CA PRO A 141 -12.83 9.52 11.25
C PRO A 141 -12.15 10.66 11.99
N ARG A 142 -12.27 10.66 13.31
CA ARG A 142 -11.57 11.59 14.21
C ARG A 142 -10.11 11.17 14.33
N VAL A 143 -9.27 12.09 14.81
CA VAL A 143 -7.82 11.84 14.97
C VAL A 143 -7.52 10.59 15.80
N GLY A 144 -8.29 10.34 16.86
CA GLY A 144 -8.12 9.16 17.73
C GLY A 144 -8.51 7.82 17.10
N GLU A 145 -9.19 7.84 15.96
CA GLU A 145 -9.63 6.66 15.20
C GLU A 145 -8.68 6.33 14.04
N MET A 146 -7.68 7.18 13.80
CA MET A 146 -6.68 6.97 12.76
C MET A 146 -5.51 6.14 13.31
N HIS A 147 -5.20 5.05 12.61
CA HIS A 147 -4.17 4.10 13.03
C HIS A 147 -3.00 3.98 12.04
N SER A 148 -2.95 4.83 11.01
CA SER A 148 -1.79 5.00 10.13
C SER A 148 -0.50 5.25 10.92
N THR A 149 0.62 4.72 10.45
CA THR A 149 1.91 4.79 11.15
C THR A 149 2.40 6.21 11.42
N ILE A 150 1.97 7.20 10.63
CA ILE A 150 2.30 8.61 10.89
C ILE A 150 1.80 9.13 12.25
N PHE A 151 0.82 8.46 12.86
CA PHE A 151 0.28 8.78 14.19
C PHE A 151 0.88 7.89 15.30
N TRP A 152 1.84 7.04 14.98
CA TRP A 152 2.49 6.16 15.95
C TRP A 152 3.52 6.95 16.76
N THR A 153 3.64 6.63 18.04
CA THR A 153 4.73 7.14 18.87
C THR A 153 6.05 6.51 18.42
N LYS A 154 7.18 7.07 18.86
CA LYS A 154 8.49 6.45 18.60
C LYS A 154 8.53 5.00 19.12
N ASP A 155 8.01 4.76 20.32
CA ASP A 155 7.96 3.43 20.93
C ASP A 155 7.06 2.47 20.15
N ASP A 156 5.92 2.94 19.64
CA ASP A 156 5.05 2.12 18.79
C ASP A 156 5.76 1.76 17.48
N LEU A 157 6.48 2.72 16.88
CA LEU A 157 7.18 2.52 15.61
C LEU A 157 8.35 1.54 15.74
N GLU A 158 9.03 1.48 16.89
CA GLU A 158 10.08 0.47 17.14
C GLU A 158 9.57 -0.97 16.95
N MET A 159 8.26 -1.23 17.11
CA MET A 159 7.68 -2.55 16.86
C MET A 159 7.87 -3.03 15.41
N VAL A 160 7.99 -2.12 14.45
CA VAL A 160 8.13 -2.43 13.01
C VAL A 160 9.51 -2.08 12.46
N LYS A 161 10.51 -1.88 13.33
CA LYS A 161 11.88 -1.47 12.95
C LYS A 161 12.55 -2.33 11.88
N LYS A 162 12.20 -3.61 11.80
CA LYS A 162 12.74 -4.54 10.81
C LYS A 162 12.10 -4.41 9.42
N SER A 163 10.91 -3.84 9.33
CA SER A 163 10.22 -3.56 8.07
C SER A 163 10.70 -2.23 7.47
N ALA A 164 10.60 -2.12 6.15
CA ALA A 164 10.80 -0.85 5.45
C ALA A 164 9.81 0.24 5.92
N VAL A 165 8.63 -0.17 6.42
CA VAL A 165 7.61 0.72 6.98
C VAL A 165 8.17 1.66 8.05
N TYR A 166 9.16 1.24 8.84
CA TYR A 166 9.78 2.10 9.85
C TYR A 166 10.39 3.37 9.23
N GLN A 167 11.30 3.20 8.26
CA GLN A 167 11.96 4.33 7.62
C GLN A 167 11.01 5.08 6.69
N GLU A 168 10.12 4.37 5.99
CA GLU A 168 9.11 4.99 5.12
C GLU A 168 8.14 5.88 5.91
N THR A 169 7.78 5.50 7.14
CA THR A 169 6.95 6.32 8.03
C THR A 169 7.65 7.61 8.44
N ILE A 170 8.94 7.53 8.82
CA ILE A 170 9.73 8.71 9.17
C ILE A 170 9.82 9.66 7.98
N ASN A 171 10.10 9.12 6.79
CA ASN A 171 10.16 9.90 5.56
C ASN A 171 8.80 10.55 5.24
N GLN A 172 7.69 9.84 5.46
CA GLN A 172 6.35 10.38 5.28
C GLN A 172 6.05 11.53 6.24
N GLN A 173 6.36 11.37 7.53
CA GLN A 173 6.16 12.41 8.54
C GLN A 173 6.93 13.68 8.16
N ALA A 174 8.20 13.55 7.77
CA ALA A 174 9.03 14.67 7.31
C ALA A 174 8.48 15.33 6.03
N GLN A 175 7.97 14.53 5.08
CA GLN A 175 7.37 15.06 3.86
C GLN A 175 6.07 15.83 4.13
N ILE A 176 5.19 15.31 5.00
CA ILE A 176 3.96 16.02 5.39
C ILE A 176 4.30 17.30 6.14
N GLU A 177 5.30 17.29 7.02
CA GLU A 177 5.78 18.49 7.70
C GLU A 177 6.29 19.54 6.70
N LYS A 178 7.08 19.13 5.70
CA LYS A 178 7.54 20.01 4.62
C LYS A 178 6.37 20.62 3.81
N GLU A 179 5.37 19.82 3.48
CA GLU A 179 4.17 20.28 2.78
C GLU A 179 3.36 21.26 3.65
N TYR A 180 3.21 20.97 4.95
CA TYR A 180 2.56 21.86 5.91
C TYR A 180 3.25 23.23 5.96
N LEU A 181 4.59 23.25 6.05
CA LEU A 181 5.37 24.49 6.00
C LEU A 181 5.20 25.24 4.68
N SER A 182 4.98 24.52 3.57
CA SER A 182 4.79 25.10 2.25
C SER A 182 3.40 25.74 2.07
N VAL A 183 2.37 25.24 2.75
CA VAL A 183 1.02 25.83 2.73
C VAL A 183 0.79 26.88 3.81
N ARG A 184 1.67 26.95 4.82
CA ARG A 184 1.58 27.90 5.95
C ARG A 184 1.37 29.36 5.55
N PRO A 185 2.03 29.92 4.51
CA PRO A 185 1.77 31.29 4.10
C PRO A 185 0.31 31.55 3.70
N ALA A 186 -0.37 30.57 3.11
CA ALA A 186 -1.80 30.67 2.83
C ALA A 186 -2.61 30.58 4.13
N LEU A 187 -2.27 29.66 5.03
CA LEU A 187 -2.99 29.53 6.32
C LEU A 187 -2.93 30.81 7.15
N ASP A 188 -1.73 31.43 7.23
CA ASP A 188 -1.50 32.67 7.98
C ASP A 188 -2.25 33.88 7.35
N HIS A 189 -2.56 33.84 6.05
CA HIS A 189 -3.28 34.91 5.36
C HIS A 189 -4.81 34.85 5.58
N PHE A 190 -5.35 33.67 5.90
CA PHE A 190 -6.78 33.44 6.10
C PHE A 190 -7.08 32.90 7.51
N PRO A 191 -6.79 33.68 8.58
CA PRO A 191 -6.97 33.23 9.96
C PRO A 191 -8.42 32.85 10.29
N GLU A 192 -9.41 33.44 9.61
CA GLU A 192 -10.83 33.07 9.77
C GLU A 192 -11.09 31.57 9.54
N PHE A 193 -10.30 30.95 8.65
CA PHE A 193 -10.37 29.51 8.40
C PHE A 193 -9.34 28.72 9.23
N PHE A 194 -8.19 29.32 9.56
CA PHE A 194 -7.00 28.57 9.96
C PHE A 194 -6.32 28.97 11.29
N GLU A 195 -6.87 29.92 12.06
CA GLU A 195 -6.24 30.49 13.28
C GLU A 195 -5.69 29.44 14.27
N ASP A 196 -6.34 28.27 14.40
CA ASP A 196 -5.98 27.21 15.34
C ASP A 196 -5.42 25.95 14.69
N ILE A 197 -5.17 25.97 13.37
CA ILE A 197 -4.75 24.76 12.65
C ILE A 197 -3.30 24.42 12.99
N THR A 198 -3.10 23.22 13.53
CA THR A 198 -1.77 22.69 13.82
C THR A 198 -1.28 21.76 12.73
N LEU A 199 0.01 21.41 12.77
CA LEU A 199 0.56 20.33 11.93
C LEU A 199 -0.22 19.02 12.13
N LYS A 200 -0.70 18.74 13.34
CA LYS A 200 -1.46 17.52 13.65
C LYS A 200 -2.82 17.50 12.94
N ASP A 201 -3.47 18.65 12.83
CA ASP A 201 -4.75 18.80 12.11
C ASP A 201 -4.54 18.66 10.61
N PHE A 202 -3.46 19.24 10.08
CA PHE A 202 -3.07 19.05 8.68
C PHE A 202 -2.71 17.59 8.38
N MET A 203 -1.92 16.93 9.23
CA MET A 203 -1.63 15.50 9.13
C MET A 203 -2.91 14.65 9.17
N HIS A 204 -3.89 15.03 10.00
CA HIS A 204 -5.19 14.35 10.06
C HIS A 204 -5.97 14.48 8.76
N ALA A 205 -6.10 15.71 8.23
CA ALA A 205 -6.75 15.94 6.95
C ALA A 205 -6.04 15.19 5.82
N HIS A 206 -4.70 15.22 5.81
CA HIS A 206 -3.88 14.50 4.84
C HIS A 206 -4.08 12.98 4.91
N ALA A 207 -4.18 12.41 6.12
CA ALA A 207 -4.46 10.99 6.30
C ALA A 207 -5.89 10.61 5.90
N ILE A 208 -6.87 11.49 6.13
CA ILE A 208 -8.23 11.30 5.60
C ILE A 208 -8.17 11.20 4.08
N VAL A 209 -7.50 12.14 3.41
CA VAL A 209 -7.36 12.12 1.95
C VAL A 209 -6.69 10.83 1.50
N GLY A 210 -5.56 10.46 2.09
CA GLY A 210 -4.83 9.25 1.72
C GLY A 210 -5.59 7.95 1.88
N SER A 211 -6.37 7.85 2.94
CA SER A 211 -7.12 6.62 3.25
C SER A 211 -8.43 6.51 2.47
N ARG A 212 -9.03 7.63 2.03
CA ARG A 212 -10.41 7.68 1.53
C ARG A 212 -10.57 8.23 0.12
N ALA A 213 -9.59 8.92 -0.45
CA ALA A 213 -9.74 9.49 -1.78
C ALA A 213 -9.44 8.49 -2.90
N TRP A 214 -10.12 8.68 -4.03
CA TRP A 214 -9.94 7.93 -5.27
C TRP A 214 -9.20 8.76 -6.31
N GLY A 215 -8.40 8.07 -7.11
CA GLY A 215 -7.77 8.63 -8.29
C GLY A 215 -8.60 8.35 -9.54
N SER A 216 -8.78 9.37 -10.35
CA SER A 216 -9.43 9.33 -11.67
C SER A 216 -8.63 10.14 -12.70
N SER A 217 -9.07 10.14 -13.96
CA SER A 217 -8.56 11.02 -15.03
C SER A 217 -8.63 12.50 -14.66
N LYS A 218 -9.61 12.88 -13.84
CA LYS A 218 -9.84 14.26 -13.38
C LYS A 218 -9.09 14.59 -12.10
N GLY A 219 -8.30 13.66 -11.57
CA GLY A 219 -7.52 13.84 -10.35
C GLY A 219 -8.10 13.11 -9.15
N LEU A 220 -7.82 13.66 -7.96
CA LEU A 220 -8.11 13.07 -6.66
C LEU A 220 -9.49 13.51 -6.18
N SER A 221 -10.28 12.61 -5.59
CA SER A 221 -11.58 12.98 -5.05
C SER A 221 -12.03 12.12 -3.86
N LEU A 222 -12.73 12.75 -2.92
CA LEU A 222 -13.51 12.06 -1.90
C LEU A 222 -14.92 11.83 -2.41
N VAL A 223 -15.38 10.58 -2.33
CA VAL A 223 -16.70 10.16 -2.79
C VAL A 223 -17.54 9.77 -1.57
N PRO A 224 -18.40 10.67 -1.05
CA PRO A 224 -19.21 10.37 0.12
C PRO A 224 -20.02 9.08 -0.07
N PHE A 225 -20.21 8.35 1.02
CA PHE A 225 -20.90 7.06 1.10
C PHE A 225 -20.11 5.90 0.49
N ALA A 226 -19.50 6.06 -0.69
CA ALA A 226 -18.60 5.04 -1.23
C ALA A 226 -17.37 4.83 -0.33
N ASP A 227 -16.90 5.88 0.34
CA ASP A 227 -15.77 5.84 1.27
C ASP A 227 -16.03 5.05 2.57
N PHE A 228 -17.28 4.66 2.84
CA PHE A 228 -17.65 3.78 3.95
C PHE A 228 -17.50 2.29 3.62
N LEU A 229 -17.37 1.90 2.36
CA LEU A 229 -17.10 0.50 2.01
C LEU A 229 -15.69 0.12 2.46
N ASN A 230 -15.56 -0.98 3.20
CA ASN A 230 -14.30 -1.49 3.72
C ASN A 230 -13.55 -2.38 2.73
N HIS A 231 -12.30 -2.73 3.07
CA HIS A 231 -11.41 -3.50 2.20
C HIS A 231 -11.55 -5.01 2.37
N ASP A 232 -11.67 -5.72 1.25
CA ASP A 232 -11.30 -7.13 1.12
C ASP A 232 -10.28 -7.31 -0.02
N GLY A 233 -9.17 -8.01 0.28
CA GLY A 233 -8.12 -8.34 -0.69
C GLY A 233 -8.58 -9.33 -1.76
N VAL A 234 -9.55 -10.19 -1.45
CA VAL A 234 -10.06 -11.19 -2.41
C VAL A 234 -11.21 -10.70 -3.27
N SER A 235 -11.96 -9.70 -2.80
CA SER A 235 -13.05 -9.08 -3.58
C SER A 235 -12.56 -8.54 -4.93
N GLU A 236 -13.33 -8.72 -5.98
CA GLU A 236 -13.14 -8.09 -7.29
C GLU A 236 -14.02 -6.83 -7.47
N ALA A 237 -14.87 -6.50 -6.50
CA ALA A 237 -15.69 -5.29 -6.52
C ALA A 237 -14.80 -4.05 -6.37
N LEU A 238 -15.04 -3.05 -7.22
CA LEU A 238 -14.31 -1.80 -7.29
C LEU A 238 -15.28 -0.64 -7.43
N LEU A 239 -14.86 0.55 -7.00
CA LEU A 239 -15.55 1.79 -7.39
C LEU A 239 -15.23 2.10 -8.85
N LEU A 240 -16.26 2.08 -9.68
CA LEU A 240 -16.25 2.46 -11.08
C LEU A 240 -16.75 3.90 -11.19
N SER A 241 -16.04 4.73 -11.92
CA SER A 241 -16.47 6.11 -12.21
C SER A 241 -16.90 6.19 -13.67
N ASP A 242 -18.17 6.48 -13.91
CA ASP A 242 -18.72 6.80 -15.23
C ASP A 242 -18.77 8.33 -15.36
N GLU A 243 -17.82 8.88 -16.11
CA GLU A 243 -17.72 10.32 -16.31
C GLU A 243 -18.82 10.86 -17.24
N ASP A 244 -19.31 10.07 -18.19
CA ASP A 244 -20.35 10.54 -19.12
C ASP A 244 -21.69 10.65 -18.38
N LYS A 245 -21.98 9.67 -17.51
CA LYS A 245 -23.18 9.68 -16.68
C LYS A 245 -23.04 10.48 -15.39
N GLN A 246 -21.84 10.98 -15.09
CA GLN A 246 -21.53 11.67 -13.83
C GLN A 246 -21.94 10.84 -12.59
N THR A 247 -21.63 9.54 -12.59
CA THR A 247 -21.96 8.63 -11.48
C THR A 247 -20.78 7.75 -11.10
N SER A 248 -20.66 7.45 -9.82
CA SER A 248 -19.78 6.40 -9.31
C SER A 248 -20.60 5.21 -8.84
N GLU A 249 -20.23 4.03 -9.30
CA GLU A 249 -20.96 2.78 -9.09
C GLU A 249 -20.05 1.71 -8.50
N VAL A 250 -20.63 0.81 -7.70
CA VAL A 250 -19.97 -0.42 -7.27
C VAL A 250 -20.89 -1.56 -7.65
N ILE A 251 -20.33 -2.58 -8.31
CA ILE A 251 -21.04 -3.79 -8.71
C ILE A 251 -20.63 -4.93 -7.78
N ALA A 252 -21.62 -5.69 -7.29
CA ALA A 252 -21.38 -6.87 -6.48
C ALA A 252 -20.60 -7.93 -7.28
N ASP A 253 -19.50 -8.41 -6.71
CA ASP A 253 -18.68 -9.49 -7.24
C ASP A 253 -19.11 -10.88 -6.73
N ARG A 254 -20.00 -10.92 -5.75
CA ARG A 254 -20.57 -12.10 -5.12
C ARG A 254 -21.94 -11.78 -4.50
N ASP A 255 -22.62 -12.81 -4.03
CA ASP A 255 -23.86 -12.64 -3.28
C ASP A 255 -23.57 -12.15 -1.85
N TYR A 256 -24.46 -11.31 -1.31
CA TYR A 256 -24.46 -10.85 0.08
C TYR A 256 -25.81 -11.14 0.74
N ALA A 257 -25.78 -11.74 1.92
CA ALA A 257 -26.97 -11.94 2.73
C ALA A 257 -27.37 -10.65 3.48
N PRO A 258 -28.65 -10.46 3.85
CA PRO A 258 -29.04 -9.35 4.72
C PRO A 258 -28.22 -9.35 6.02
N GLY A 259 -27.71 -8.18 6.41
CA GLY A 259 -26.83 -7.96 7.55
C GLY A 259 -25.35 -8.25 7.29
N GLU A 260 -24.97 -8.73 6.11
CA GLU A 260 -23.57 -8.98 5.75
C GLU A 260 -22.84 -7.68 5.39
N GLU A 261 -21.59 -7.55 5.82
CA GLU A 261 -20.74 -6.41 5.48
C GLU A 261 -20.39 -6.44 3.98
N VAL A 262 -20.61 -5.32 3.30
CA VAL A 262 -20.29 -5.16 1.88
C VAL A 262 -18.90 -4.58 1.76
N LEU A 263 -18.02 -5.33 1.09
CA LEU A 263 -16.60 -5.04 1.00
C LEU A 263 -16.18 -4.82 -0.46
N ILE A 264 -15.16 -3.99 -0.66
CA ILE A 264 -14.55 -3.74 -1.97
C ILE A 264 -13.05 -3.95 -1.91
N ARG A 265 -12.40 -4.02 -3.07
CA ARG A 265 -10.94 -3.97 -3.13
C ARG A 265 -10.46 -2.52 -3.26
N TYR A 266 -9.78 -2.01 -2.24
CA TYR A 266 -9.06 -0.72 -2.34
C TYR A 266 -7.92 -0.82 -3.34
N GLY A 267 -7.19 -1.93 -3.24
CA GLY A 267 -6.13 -2.28 -4.16
C GLY A 267 -5.48 -3.63 -3.86
N LYS A 268 -4.50 -4.00 -4.69
CA LYS A 268 -3.65 -5.18 -4.47
C LYS A 268 -2.46 -4.81 -3.60
N PHE A 269 -2.77 -4.34 -2.39
CA PHE A 269 -1.82 -3.69 -1.50
C PHE A 269 -1.26 -4.68 -0.46
N PRO A 270 0.05 -4.69 -0.21
CA PRO A 270 0.64 -5.43 0.92
C PRO A 270 0.23 -4.81 2.24
N ASN A 271 0.39 -5.54 3.35
CA ASN A 271 0.14 -4.99 4.69
C ASN A 271 0.97 -3.72 4.99
N ALA A 272 2.15 -3.56 4.38
CA ALA A 272 2.94 -2.33 4.50
C ALA A 272 2.15 -1.09 4.05
N THR A 273 1.55 -1.15 2.86
CA THR A 273 0.71 -0.07 2.31
C THR A 273 -0.60 0.08 3.08
N LEU A 274 -1.26 -1.04 3.42
CA LEU A 274 -2.51 -0.99 4.20
C LEU A 274 -2.29 -0.31 5.57
N LEU A 275 -1.17 -0.60 6.22
CA LEU A 275 -0.85 -0.03 7.52
C LEU A 275 -0.51 1.46 7.43
N MET A 276 0.34 1.85 6.47
CA MET A 276 0.77 3.24 6.32
C MET A 276 -0.38 4.14 5.86
N ASP A 277 -1.08 3.76 4.78
CA ASP A 277 -2.05 4.64 4.13
C ASP A 277 -3.46 4.53 4.73
N PHE A 278 -3.83 3.36 5.24
CA PHE A 278 -5.21 3.10 5.69
C PHE A 278 -5.32 2.77 7.18
N GLY A 279 -4.20 2.54 7.87
CA GLY A 279 -4.19 2.28 9.30
C GLY A 279 -4.74 0.90 9.69
N PHE A 280 -4.59 -0.12 8.84
CA PHE A 280 -4.95 -1.50 9.20
C PHE A 280 -4.10 -2.55 8.50
N THR A 281 -4.18 -3.78 8.99
CA THR A 281 -3.54 -4.96 8.40
C THR A 281 -4.53 -6.10 8.27
N LEU A 282 -4.23 -7.05 7.38
CA LEU A 282 -4.93 -8.33 7.29
C LEU A 282 -4.04 -9.42 7.91
N PRO A 283 -4.58 -10.34 8.75
CA PRO A 283 -3.79 -11.42 9.35
C PRO A 283 -3.07 -12.32 8.32
N TYR A 284 -3.69 -12.50 7.16
CA TYR A 284 -3.08 -13.20 6.02
C TYR A 284 -3.37 -12.44 4.73
N ASN A 285 -2.40 -11.65 4.25
CA ASN A 285 -2.55 -10.87 3.03
C ASN A 285 -1.79 -11.52 1.86
N ILE A 286 -2.51 -11.99 0.83
CA ILE A 286 -1.92 -12.61 -0.37
C ILE A 286 -1.07 -11.67 -1.23
N TYR A 287 -1.08 -10.37 -0.94
CA TYR A 287 -0.29 -9.35 -1.63
C TYR A 287 0.93 -8.89 -0.84
N ASP A 288 1.21 -9.49 0.32
CA ASP A 288 2.42 -9.17 1.08
C ASP A 288 3.68 -9.31 0.24
N GLN A 289 4.59 -8.38 0.50
CA GLN A 289 5.88 -8.28 -0.15
C GLN A 289 6.88 -7.75 0.87
N VAL A 290 8.17 -7.99 0.65
CA VAL A 290 9.25 -7.56 1.55
C VAL A 290 10.35 -6.90 0.74
N GLN A 291 10.93 -5.82 1.25
CA GLN A 291 12.10 -5.19 0.65
C GLN A 291 13.38 -5.87 1.12
N ILE A 292 14.31 -6.10 0.19
CA ILE A 292 15.67 -6.59 0.47
C ILE A 292 16.68 -5.62 -0.13
N CYS A 293 17.58 -5.12 0.72
CA CYS A 293 18.67 -4.22 0.30
C CYS A 293 19.94 -5.03 0.08
N VAL A 294 20.52 -4.94 -1.10
CA VAL A 294 21.77 -5.61 -1.45
C VAL A 294 22.85 -4.56 -1.69
N SER A 295 24.03 -4.76 -1.10
CA SER A 295 25.17 -3.85 -1.21
C SER A 295 26.43 -4.59 -1.64
N VAL A 296 27.36 -3.86 -2.27
CA VAL A 296 28.68 -4.38 -2.61
C VAL A 296 29.59 -4.21 -1.39
N PRO A 297 30.21 -5.27 -0.86
CA PRO A 297 31.13 -5.14 0.27
C PRO A 297 32.28 -4.16 -0.04
N GLN A 298 32.62 -3.27 0.90
CA GLN A 298 33.69 -2.28 0.70
C GLN A 298 35.07 -2.92 0.47
N GLY A 299 35.32 -4.11 1.05
CA GLY A 299 36.57 -4.86 0.88
C GLY A 299 36.64 -5.73 -0.38
N ASP A 300 35.63 -5.68 -1.27
CA ASP A 300 35.63 -6.45 -2.51
C ASP A 300 36.68 -5.88 -3.49
N PRO A 301 37.65 -6.67 -3.99
CA PRO A 301 38.64 -6.19 -4.96
C PRO A 301 38.02 -5.63 -6.25
N LEU A 302 36.79 -6.03 -6.57
CA LEU A 302 36.03 -5.58 -7.73
C LEU A 302 34.95 -4.54 -7.35
N HIS A 303 35.02 -3.96 -6.16
CA HIS A 303 34.00 -3.07 -5.59
C HIS A 303 33.52 -2.00 -6.56
N LEU A 304 34.44 -1.19 -7.08
CA LEU A 304 34.12 -0.09 -8.00
C LEU A 304 33.45 -0.58 -9.28
N MET A 305 33.96 -1.66 -9.87
CA MET A 305 33.43 -2.22 -11.12
C MET A 305 32.03 -2.83 -10.91
N LYS A 306 31.80 -3.53 -9.79
CA LYS A 306 30.47 -4.07 -9.44
C LYS A 306 29.47 -2.94 -9.20
N LEU A 307 29.87 -1.89 -8.49
CA LEU A 307 29.02 -0.71 -8.27
C LEU A 307 28.63 -0.02 -9.58
N GLU A 308 29.60 0.23 -10.46
CA GLU A 308 29.33 0.85 -11.76
C GLU A 308 28.33 0.04 -12.59
N LEU A 309 28.49 -1.30 -12.63
CA LEU A 309 27.59 -2.20 -13.34
C LEU A 309 26.18 -2.23 -12.73
N LEU A 310 26.07 -2.26 -11.39
CA LEU A 310 24.78 -2.23 -10.71
C LEU A 310 24.07 -0.90 -10.96
N HIS A 311 24.78 0.23 -10.87
CA HIS A 311 24.23 1.55 -11.15
C HIS A 311 23.73 1.64 -12.60
N LYS A 312 24.53 1.18 -13.56
CA LYS A 312 24.19 1.28 -15.00
C LYS A 312 23.02 0.39 -15.42
N TYR A 313 22.90 -0.81 -14.86
CA TYR A 313 21.97 -1.84 -15.39
C TYR A 313 20.85 -2.25 -14.44
N CYS A 314 20.94 -1.95 -13.15
CA CYS A 314 19.91 -2.32 -12.18
C CYS A 314 19.02 -1.13 -11.76
N MET A 315 19.38 0.12 -12.06
CA MET A 315 18.60 1.33 -11.71
C MET A 315 18.54 2.33 -12.90
N PRO A 316 17.37 2.87 -13.29
CA PRO A 316 17.26 3.87 -14.36
C PRO A 316 17.38 5.35 -13.92
N THR A 317 17.37 5.66 -12.62
CA THR A 317 17.32 7.06 -12.12
C THR A 317 18.51 7.42 -11.24
N PRO A 318 19.09 8.64 -11.38
CA PRO A 318 20.10 9.13 -10.46
C PRO A 318 19.45 9.37 -9.10
N THR A 319 19.98 8.76 -8.04
CA THR A 319 19.74 9.22 -6.67
C THR A 319 20.39 10.58 -6.50
N ASP A 320 19.62 11.57 -6.05
CA ASP A 320 20.08 12.92 -5.75
C ASP A 320 21.39 12.89 -4.94
N GLY A 321 22.45 13.45 -5.53
CA GLY A 321 23.58 14.13 -4.87
C GLY A 321 24.46 13.39 -3.86
N HIS A 322 24.10 12.21 -3.36
CA HIS A 322 24.91 11.47 -2.39
C HIS A 322 25.91 10.58 -3.12
N GLY A 323 27.20 10.91 -2.94
CA GLY A 323 28.32 10.32 -3.67
C GLY A 323 28.40 8.80 -3.62
N LEU A 324 29.23 8.26 -4.51
CA LEU A 324 29.36 6.85 -4.92
C LEU A 324 29.73 5.85 -3.79
N ASN A 325 29.76 6.26 -2.53
CA ASN A 325 30.45 5.58 -1.43
C ASN A 325 29.55 4.69 -0.54
N SER A 326 28.22 4.69 -0.74
CA SER A 326 27.31 3.75 -0.07
C SER A 326 26.06 3.51 -0.91
N PHE A 327 26.15 2.58 -1.87
CA PHE A 327 24.99 2.18 -2.67
C PHE A 327 24.36 0.91 -2.12
N ASN A 328 23.08 1.01 -1.80
CA ASN A 328 22.21 -0.12 -1.49
C ASN A 328 21.16 -0.22 -2.61
N CYS A 329 21.15 -1.33 -3.35
CA CYS A 329 20.08 -1.64 -4.29
C CYS A 329 18.93 -2.30 -3.52
N SER A 330 17.76 -1.65 -3.45
CA SER A 330 16.55 -2.23 -2.88
C SER A 330 15.77 -3.02 -3.92
N PHE A 331 15.31 -4.21 -3.56
CA PHE A 331 14.47 -5.06 -4.40
C PHE A 331 13.24 -5.52 -3.62
N THR A 332 12.10 -5.63 -4.29
CA THR A 332 10.87 -6.15 -3.68
C THR A 332 10.68 -7.62 -4.01
N ILE A 333 10.66 -8.48 -3.00
CA ILE A 333 10.30 -9.89 -3.12
C ILE A 333 8.81 -10.03 -2.83
N LYS A 334 8.10 -10.80 -3.66
CA LYS A 334 6.71 -11.23 -3.45
C LYS A 334 6.67 -12.71 -3.11
N GLU A 335 5.59 -13.15 -2.50
CA GLU A 335 5.42 -14.55 -2.11
C GLU A 335 5.60 -15.52 -3.29
N VAL A 336 6.52 -16.48 -3.13
CA VAL A 336 6.81 -17.50 -4.14
C VAL A 336 5.87 -18.68 -3.92
N ARG A 337 4.80 -18.74 -4.72
CA ARG A 337 3.70 -19.72 -4.57
C ARG A 337 4.10 -21.19 -4.69
N SER A 338 5.27 -21.47 -5.28
CA SER A 338 5.77 -22.84 -5.45
C SER A 338 7.28 -22.86 -5.33
N ALA A 339 7.81 -23.76 -4.50
CA ALA A 339 9.24 -24.03 -4.41
C ALA A 339 9.81 -24.60 -5.72
N LYS A 340 8.97 -25.20 -6.56
CA LYS A 340 9.32 -25.69 -7.91
C LYS A 340 8.96 -24.65 -8.99
N GLY A 341 9.69 -24.66 -10.10
CA GLY A 341 9.42 -23.81 -11.26
C GLY A 341 10.20 -22.49 -11.27
N LYS A 342 9.66 -21.46 -11.93
CA LYS A 342 10.41 -20.24 -12.33
C LYS A 342 10.74 -19.24 -11.19
N GLY A 343 10.26 -19.48 -9.97
CA GLY A 343 10.48 -18.57 -8.84
C GLY A 343 9.79 -17.21 -9.02
N ARG A 344 8.56 -17.23 -9.54
CA ARG A 344 7.74 -16.00 -9.67
C ARG A 344 7.52 -15.44 -8.27
N GLY A 345 8.16 -14.31 -7.98
CA GLY A 345 8.18 -13.67 -6.65
C GLY A 345 9.56 -13.10 -6.31
N ILE A 346 10.63 -13.74 -6.79
CA ILE A 346 12.00 -13.20 -6.70
C ILE A 346 12.32 -12.45 -8.01
N PRO A 347 12.56 -11.13 -7.98
CA PRO A 347 12.84 -10.35 -9.19
C PRO A 347 14.01 -10.91 -10.00
N GLN A 348 13.90 -10.84 -11.32
CA GLN A 348 15.02 -11.23 -12.19
C GLN A 348 16.22 -10.31 -12.03
N SER A 349 15.99 -9.02 -11.73
CA SER A 349 17.03 -8.04 -11.41
C SER A 349 17.78 -8.39 -10.11
N LEU A 350 17.08 -8.87 -9.08
CA LEU A 350 17.71 -9.33 -7.84
C LEU A 350 18.62 -10.55 -8.10
N ARG A 351 18.17 -11.51 -8.91
CA ARG A 351 18.99 -12.67 -9.31
C ARG A 351 20.20 -12.25 -10.16
N ALA A 352 20.03 -11.27 -11.04
CA ALA A 352 21.13 -10.69 -11.81
C ALA A 352 22.15 -9.99 -10.90
N CYS A 353 21.69 -9.21 -9.93
CA CYS A 353 22.52 -8.59 -8.91
C CYS A 353 23.36 -9.63 -8.15
N ALA A 354 22.73 -10.72 -7.71
CA ALA A 354 23.45 -11.82 -7.04
C ALA A 354 24.57 -12.43 -7.90
N ARG A 355 24.37 -12.56 -9.22
CA ARG A 355 25.40 -13.04 -10.17
C ARG A 355 26.57 -12.06 -10.29
N ILE A 356 26.28 -10.76 -10.39
CA ILE A 356 27.30 -9.70 -10.43
C ILE A 356 28.13 -9.73 -9.14
N LEU A 357 27.46 -9.84 -7.99
CA LEU A 357 28.10 -9.88 -6.68
C LEU A 357 28.96 -11.13 -6.48
N SER A 358 28.54 -12.26 -7.04
CA SER A 358 29.31 -13.51 -6.97
C SER A 358 30.59 -13.49 -7.80
N ALA A 359 30.72 -12.59 -8.78
CA ALA A 359 31.87 -12.56 -9.68
C ALA A 359 33.20 -12.33 -8.92
N THR A 360 34.23 -13.11 -9.24
CA THR A 360 35.53 -13.09 -8.56
C THR A 360 36.66 -12.55 -9.43
N SER A 361 36.39 -12.32 -10.73
CA SER A 361 37.36 -11.74 -11.65
C SER A 361 36.74 -10.68 -12.54
N ILE A 362 37.59 -9.77 -13.03
CA ILE A 362 37.23 -8.77 -14.05
C ILE A 362 36.71 -9.45 -15.32
N GLN A 363 37.28 -10.61 -15.68
CA GLN A 363 36.90 -11.34 -16.88
C GLN A 363 35.45 -11.83 -16.82
N GLU A 364 35.02 -12.40 -15.69
CA GLU A 364 33.63 -12.81 -15.50
C GLU A 364 32.66 -11.63 -15.63
N LEU A 365 32.99 -10.47 -15.04
CA LEU A 365 32.17 -9.27 -15.17
C LEU A 365 32.09 -8.76 -16.63
N LYS A 366 33.21 -8.80 -17.37
CA LYS A 366 33.25 -8.45 -18.80
C LYS A 366 32.40 -9.40 -19.66
N GLU A 367 32.39 -10.68 -19.31
CA GLU A 367 31.55 -11.68 -19.98
C GLU A 367 30.06 -11.41 -19.78
N LEU A 368 29.64 -10.99 -18.57
CA LEU A 368 28.25 -10.58 -18.32
C LEU A 368 27.86 -9.37 -19.19
N VAL A 369 28.73 -8.38 -19.31
CA VAL A 369 28.50 -7.19 -20.17
C VAL A 369 28.41 -7.60 -21.64
N THR A 370 29.29 -8.51 -22.08
CA THR A 370 29.29 -9.03 -23.46
C THR A 370 28.00 -9.81 -23.74
N GLU A 371 27.55 -10.66 -22.81
CA GLU A 371 26.27 -11.37 -22.91
C GLU A 371 25.10 -10.39 -23.04
N ALA A 372 25.08 -9.32 -22.25
CA ALA A 372 24.04 -8.30 -22.31
C ALA A 372 24.00 -7.63 -23.69
N ALA A 373 25.17 -7.20 -24.21
CA ALA A 373 25.30 -6.55 -25.51
C ALA A 373 24.88 -7.45 -26.69
N GLN A 374 25.09 -8.76 -26.58
CA GLN A 374 24.71 -9.75 -27.60
C GLN A 374 23.23 -10.17 -27.55
N ASN A 375 22.50 -9.77 -26.51
CA ASN A 375 21.12 -10.21 -26.30
C ASN A 375 20.17 -9.01 -26.23
N ASP A 376 19.51 -8.79 -25.08
CA ASP A 376 18.47 -7.78 -24.90
C ASP A 376 18.95 -6.58 -24.08
N GLY A 377 20.26 -6.38 -23.97
CA GLY A 377 20.87 -5.28 -23.23
C GLY A 377 20.80 -5.41 -21.71
N ARG A 378 20.19 -6.48 -21.17
CA ARG A 378 19.99 -6.63 -19.71
C ARG A 378 21.09 -7.49 -19.09
N LEU A 379 21.88 -6.86 -18.21
CA LEU A 379 23.04 -7.48 -17.57
C LEU A 379 22.65 -8.67 -16.68
N ALA A 380 23.40 -9.78 -16.82
CA ALA A 380 23.31 -10.99 -16.00
C ALA A 380 21.87 -11.53 -15.81
N ARG A 381 20.99 -11.27 -16.79
CA ARG A 381 19.57 -11.60 -16.71
C ARG A 381 19.35 -13.12 -16.75
N ARG A 382 20.12 -13.81 -17.58
CA ARG A 382 20.05 -15.26 -17.80
C ARG A 382 20.90 -16.01 -16.76
N PRO A 383 20.58 -17.28 -16.47
CA PRO A 383 21.44 -18.13 -15.66
C PRO A 383 22.85 -18.21 -16.22
N LEU A 384 23.87 -18.23 -15.34
CA LEU A 384 25.26 -18.39 -15.76
C LEU A 384 25.46 -19.77 -16.41
N LYS A 385 26.28 -19.82 -17.47
CA LYS A 385 26.64 -21.08 -18.15
C LYS A 385 27.38 -22.03 -17.19
N ASN A 386 28.24 -21.48 -16.34
CA ASN A 386 28.90 -22.23 -15.28
C ASN A 386 27.92 -22.49 -14.12
N ARG A 387 27.46 -23.75 -14.01
CA ARG A 387 26.49 -24.17 -12.98
C ARG A 387 26.99 -23.91 -11.55
N SER A 388 28.27 -24.12 -11.28
CA SER A 388 28.85 -23.89 -9.95
C SER A 388 28.77 -22.42 -9.56
N ARG A 389 29.05 -21.51 -10.49
CA ARG A 389 28.95 -20.05 -10.27
C ARG A 389 27.49 -19.60 -10.13
N GLU A 390 26.56 -20.18 -10.90
CA GLU A 390 25.12 -19.92 -10.74
C GLU A 390 24.62 -20.34 -9.35
N ILE A 391 25.06 -21.51 -8.85
CA ILE A 391 24.74 -22.00 -7.51
C ILE A 391 25.32 -21.05 -6.45
N GLU A 392 26.57 -20.61 -6.61
CA GLU A 392 27.23 -19.69 -5.68
C GLU A 392 26.49 -18.36 -5.57
N ALA A 393 26.11 -17.76 -6.70
CA ALA A 393 25.28 -16.55 -6.74
C ALA A 393 23.97 -16.71 -5.96
N HIS A 394 23.27 -17.83 -6.15
CA HIS A 394 21.99 -18.07 -5.46
C HIS A 394 22.18 -18.48 -3.99
N LYS A 395 23.32 -19.06 -3.61
CA LYS A 395 23.70 -19.28 -2.21
C LYS A 395 23.98 -17.98 -1.47
N LEU A 396 24.61 -17.00 -2.11
CA LEU A 396 24.78 -15.64 -1.53
C LEU A 396 23.41 -15.02 -1.23
N LEU A 397 22.49 -15.04 -2.19
CA LEU A 397 21.14 -14.54 -1.99
C LEU A 397 20.38 -15.32 -0.90
N LEU A 398 20.52 -16.66 -0.87
CA LEU A 398 19.92 -17.50 0.15
C LEU A 398 20.44 -17.18 1.56
N LEU A 399 21.74 -16.94 1.72
CA LEU A 399 22.34 -16.55 2.99
C LEU A 399 21.75 -15.22 3.48
N GLN A 400 21.63 -14.24 2.60
CA GLN A 400 21.03 -12.95 2.93
C GLN A 400 19.56 -13.08 3.36
N VAL A 401 18.76 -13.83 2.59
CA VAL A 401 17.35 -14.11 2.95
C VAL A 401 17.27 -14.88 4.27
N PHE A 402 18.18 -15.82 4.53
CA PHE A 402 18.22 -16.57 5.78
C PHE A 402 18.49 -15.68 6.99
N ASN A 403 19.44 -14.75 6.89
CA ASN A 403 19.71 -13.79 7.95
C ASN A 403 18.48 -12.92 8.26
N LEU A 404 17.81 -12.42 7.22
CA LEU A 404 16.55 -11.67 7.38
C LEU A 404 15.46 -12.52 8.06
N ILE A 405 15.33 -13.81 7.72
CA ILE A 405 14.38 -14.72 8.40
C ILE A 405 14.66 -14.78 9.90
N GLN A 406 15.93 -14.86 10.32
CA GLN A 406 16.29 -14.89 11.74
C GLN A 406 15.97 -13.55 12.42
N GLU A 407 16.34 -12.44 11.80
CA GLU A 407 16.09 -11.10 12.34
C GLU A 407 14.60 -10.79 12.51
N TYR A 408 13.78 -11.15 11.52
CA TYR A 408 12.33 -11.02 11.59
C TYR A 408 11.74 -11.95 12.65
N GLY A 409 12.21 -13.19 12.73
CA GLY A 409 11.80 -14.14 13.76
C GLY A 409 12.03 -13.59 15.18
N ALA A 410 13.25 -13.11 15.45
CA ALA A 410 13.59 -12.52 16.74
C ALA A 410 12.77 -11.26 17.05
N SER A 411 12.51 -10.41 16.04
CA SER A 411 11.64 -9.22 16.20
C SER A 411 10.22 -9.61 16.60
N ILE A 412 9.63 -10.61 15.94
CA ILE A 412 8.28 -11.09 16.25
C ILE A 412 8.23 -11.71 17.65
N GLU A 413 9.22 -12.52 18.02
CA GLU A 413 9.32 -13.11 19.36
C GLU A 413 9.40 -12.03 20.45
N SER A 414 10.14 -10.95 20.20
CA SER A 414 10.30 -9.82 21.14
C SER A 414 9.01 -9.04 21.41
N LEU A 415 8.07 -9.02 20.46
CA LEU A 415 6.78 -8.35 20.63
C LEU A 415 5.84 -9.12 21.57
N GLY A 416 6.09 -10.42 21.75
CA GLY A 416 5.26 -11.33 22.54
C GLY A 416 3.89 -11.60 21.92
N PRO A 417 3.12 -12.54 22.50
CA PRO A 417 1.77 -12.85 22.02
C PRO A 417 0.80 -11.70 22.32
N THR A 418 -0.10 -11.41 21.38
CA THR A 418 -1.27 -10.57 21.63
C THR A 418 -2.34 -11.42 22.31
N TYR A 419 -2.68 -11.11 23.56
CA TYR A 419 -3.78 -11.77 24.24
C TYR A 419 -5.12 -11.18 23.79
N ALA A 420 -6.14 -12.02 23.61
CA ALA A 420 -7.48 -11.58 23.20
C ALA A 420 -8.14 -10.59 24.18
N SER A 421 -7.64 -10.50 25.42
CA SER A 421 -8.07 -9.56 26.45
C SER A 421 -7.38 -8.18 26.40
N SER A 422 -6.38 -7.98 25.53
CA SER A 422 -5.68 -6.71 25.41
C SER A 422 -6.55 -5.68 24.67
N VAL A 423 -7.22 -4.82 25.44
CA VAL A 423 -8.04 -3.73 24.93
C VAL A 423 -7.22 -2.43 24.86
N GLY A 424 -7.27 -1.73 23.74
CA GLY A 424 -6.69 -0.39 23.58
C GLY A 424 -5.86 -0.20 22.32
N VAL A 425 -5.53 1.07 22.03
CA VAL A 425 -4.80 1.49 20.81
C VAL A 425 -3.46 0.79 20.67
N LEU A 426 -2.71 0.63 21.77
CA LEU A 426 -1.42 -0.06 21.76
C LEU A 426 -1.55 -1.54 21.38
N ALA A 427 -2.56 -2.23 21.90
CA ALA A 427 -2.80 -3.63 21.57
C ALA A 427 -3.17 -3.82 20.10
N LEU A 428 -3.97 -2.89 19.56
CA LEU A 428 -4.33 -2.85 18.15
C LEU A 428 -3.10 -2.60 17.26
N ARG A 429 -2.28 -1.60 17.58
CA ARG A 429 -1.04 -1.29 16.84
C ARG A 429 -0.03 -2.45 16.92
N ARG A 430 0.08 -3.11 18.08
CA ARG A 430 0.91 -4.31 18.23
C ARG A 430 0.44 -5.46 17.33
N LYS A 431 -0.88 -5.70 17.27
CA LYS A 431 -1.45 -6.68 16.33
C LYS A 431 -1.10 -6.34 14.88
N MET A 432 -1.22 -5.06 14.49
CA MET A 432 -0.86 -4.62 13.15
C MET A 432 0.63 -4.83 12.84
N ALA A 433 1.52 -4.53 13.79
CA ALA A 433 2.95 -4.81 13.66
C ALA A 433 3.23 -6.31 13.48
N LEU A 434 2.55 -7.17 14.24
CA LEU A 434 2.67 -8.63 14.12
C LEU A 434 2.16 -9.15 12.77
N ASP A 435 1.02 -8.68 12.29
CA ASP A 435 0.47 -9.06 10.98
C ASP A 435 1.42 -8.67 9.84
N LEU A 436 1.99 -7.45 9.90
CA LEU A 436 2.99 -6.95 8.95
C LEU A 436 4.24 -7.84 8.93
N LEU A 437 4.91 -8.00 10.08
CA LEU A 437 6.17 -8.72 10.18
C LEU A 437 6.01 -10.21 9.86
N THR A 438 4.89 -10.81 10.27
CA THR A 438 4.59 -12.21 9.95
C THR A 438 4.34 -12.40 8.46
N GLY A 439 3.66 -11.45 7.81
CA GLY A 439 3.48 -11.42 6.36
C GLY A 439 4.80 -11.34 5.60
N GLU A 440 5.66 -10.40 5.97
CA GLU A 440 7.00 -10.25 5.38
C GLU A 440 7.88 -11.48 5.62
N LEU A 441 7.85 -12.06 6.83
CA LEU A 441 8.55 -13.31 7.15
C LEU A 441 8.06 -14.49 6.32
N ARG A 442 6.74 -14.59 6.06
CA ARG A 442 6.17 -15.61 5.16
C ARG A 442 6.75 -15.48 3.76
N VAL A 443 6.81 -14.26 3.23
CA VAL A 443 7.41 -13.99 1.91
C VAL A 443 8.88 -14.42 1.87
N LEU A 444 9.68 -14.04 2.88
CA LEU A 444 11.09 -14.46 2.98
C LEU A 444 11.25 -15.98 3.03
N ARG A 445 10.44 -16.68 3.82
CA ARG A 445 10.46 -18.16 3.91
C ARG A 445 10.10 -18.82 2.58
N SER A 446 9.15 -18.27 1.84
CA SER A 446 8.80 -18.77 0.50
C SER A 446 9.96 -18.62 -0.49
N ALA A 447 10.65 -17.47 -0.46
CA ALA A 447 11.83 -17.20 -1.28
C ALA A 447 13.01 -18.12 -0.91
N SER A 448 13.28 -18.31 0.38
CA SER A 448 14.30 -19.24 0.89
C SER A 448 14.05 -20.67 0.41
N SER A 449 12.78 -21.13 0.47
CA SER A 449 12.39 -22.46 0.02
C SER A 449 12.65 -22.67 -1.48
N TRP A 450 12.31 -21.67 -2.31
CA TRP A 450 12.60 -21.71 -3.74
C TRP A 450 14.10 -21.70 -4.03
N LEU A 451 14.87 -20.83 -3.36
CA LEU A 451 16.33 -20.73 -3.54
C LEU A 451 17.04 -22.05 -3.20
N LYS A 452 16.66 -22.68 -2.08
CA LYS A 452 17.17 -24.01 -1.70
C LYS A 452 16.89 -25.05 -2.79
N ASN A 453 15.65 -25.11 -3.27
CA ASN A 453 15.26 -26.06 -4.31
C ASN A 453 15.95 -25.77 -5.66
N TYR A 454 16.11 -24.50 -6.03
CA TYR A 454 16.81 -24.09 -7.25
C TYR A 454 18.27 -24.55 -7.22
N CYS A 455 19.00 -24.29 -6.13
CA CYS A 455 20.37 -24.75 -5.97
C CYS A 455 20.48 -26.27 -5.98
N ALA A 456 19.59 -26.98 -5.28
CA ALA A 456 19.57 -28.45 -5.24
C ALA A 456 19.32 -29.06 -6.64
N THR A 457 18.41 -28.47 -7.42
CA THR A 457 18.11 -28.94 -8.78
C THR A 457 19.32 -28.79 -9.71
N LEU A 458 20.07 -27.68 -9.57
CA LEU A 458 21.30 -27.47 -10.35
C LEU A 458 22.42 -28.43 -9.95
N SER A 459 22.51 -28.80 -8.67
CA SER A 459 23.48 -29.79 -8.17
C SER A 459 23.11 -31.24 -8.55
N GLY A 460 21.82 -31.59 -8.59
CA GLY A 460 21.33 -32.94 -8.87
C GLY A 460 21.26 -33.31 -10.36
N GLY A 461 21.44 -32.35 -11.27
CA GLY A 461 21.39 -32.55 -12.73
C GLY A 461 22.58 -33.31 -13.35
N ASN A 462 23.22 -34.21 -12.60
CA ASN A 462 24.34 -35.06 -13.06
C ASN A 462 23.93 -36.51 -13.38
N ASN A 463 22.64 -36.89 -13.29
CA ASN A 463 22.22 -38.30 -13.43
C ASN A 463 21.36 -38.64 -14.66
N HIS A 464 21.13 -37.74 -15.61
CA HIS A 464 20.58 -38.11 -16.92
C HIS A 464 21.12 -37.18 -18.01
N ALA A 465 22.22 -37.60 -18.63
CA ALA A 465 22.67 -37.18 -19.95
C ALA A 465 23.17 -38.42 -20.69
#